data_AF-A0A090QMA3-F1
#
_entry.id   AF-A0A090QMA3-F1
#
_cell.length_a   1.000
_cell.length_b   1.000
_cell.length_c   1.000
_cell.angle_alpha   90.00
_cell.angle_beta   90.00
_cell.angle_gamma   90.00
#
_symmetry.space_group_name_H-M   'P 1'
#
loop_
_entity.id
_entity.type
_entity.pdbx_description
1 polymer ?
#
loop_
_entity_poly.entity_id
_entity_poly.type
_entity_poly.pdbx_seq_one_letter_code
_entity_poly.pdbx_strand_id
1 'polypeptide(L)'
;MSDIAYVEGGSSIKAFDSEGYATRDTILIGEGQLQSLLHNSHTASFFGIENTANGSRSAKGGLGVAGRHTVIAAGTSSHAEATAGEYLELVELQGVHSGQMRSAVTSHLVPVVSFVVMVNAYKQYVVLRWPVTSIK
;
A
#
# COMPACT_ATOMS: atom_id res chain seq x y z
N MET A 1 3.84 2.79 9.05
CA MET A 1 2.90 2.20 8.09
C MET A 1 2.16 1.08 8.78
N SER A 2 0.83 1.14 8.77
CA SER A 2 -0.04 0.24 9.53
C SER A 2 -1.25 -0.17 8.70
N ASP A 3 -1.77 -1.36 8.96
CA ASP A 3 -3.10 -1.76 8.52
C ASP A 3 -4.11 -1.35 9.59
N ILE A 4 -5.04 -0.45 9.27
CA ILE A 4 -6.00 0.13 10.21
C ILE A 4 -7.39 -0.46 9.97
N ALA A 5 -8.01 -0.93 11.05
CA ALA A 5 -9.30 -1.61 11.02
C ALA A 5 -10.44 -0.67 10.62
N TYR A 6 -10.36 0.59 11.08
CA TYR A 6 -11.36 1.63 10.90
C TYR A 6 -10.72 2.95 10.47
N VAL A 7 -11.12 3.46 9.31
CA VAL A 7 -10.79 4.81 8.84
C VAL A 7 -12.11 5.48 8.50
N GLU A 8 -12.34 6.71 8.98
CA GLU A 8 -13.57 7.44 8.68
C GLU A 8 -13.77 7.57 7.16
N GLY A 9 -14.95 7.20 6.66
CA GLY A 9 -15.25 7.17 5.22
C GLY A 9 -14.56 6.04 4.43
N GLY A 10 -13.82 5.15 5.10
CA GLY A 10 -13.11 4.04 4.46
C GLY A 10 -14.05 2.97 3.88
N SER A 11 -13.66 2.37 2.75
CA SER A 11 -14.47 1.39 2.03
C SER A 11 -14.30 -0.06 2.54
N SER A 12 -13.26 -0.32 3.34
CA SER A 12 -12.87 -1.68 3.78
C SER A 12 -13.12 -1.91 5.27
N ILE A 13 -14.14 -1.24 5.83
CA ILE A 13 -14.50 -1.34 7.26
C ILE A 13 -15.40 -2.55 7.48
N LYS A 14 -15.03 -3.41 8.43
CA LYS A 14 -15.75 -4.62 8.87
C LYS A 14 -15.47 -4.86 10.35
N ALA A 15 -16.42 -5.33 11.15
CA ALA A 15 -16.16 -5.63 12.56
C ALA A 15 -15.32 -6.91 12.75
N PHE A 16 -15.48 -7.86 11.84
CA PHE A 16 -14.81 -9.16 11.85
C PHE A 16 -14.17 -9.47 10.50
N ASP A 17 -13.12 -10.27 10.52
CA ASP A 17 -12.53 -10.84 9.31
C ASP A 17 -13.38 -12.02 8.79
N SER A 18 -12.91 -12.68 7.72
CA SER A 18 -13.66 -13.78 7.09
C SER A 18 -13.63 -15.10 7.88
N GLU A 19 -12.89 -15.14 8.98
CA GLU A 19 -12.80 -16.28 9.90
C GLU A 19 -13.54 -16.02 11.22
N GLY A 20 -14.03 -14.78 11.43
CA GLY A 20 -14.77 -14.37 12.61
C GLY A 20 -13.92 -13.71 13.70
N TYR A 21 -12.64 -13.41 13.44
CA TYR A 21 -11.81 -12.67 14.39
C TYR A 21 -12.15 -11.18 14.35
N ALA A 22 -12.23 -10.56 15.53
CA ALA A 22 -12.41 -9.11 15.64
C ALA A 22 -11.23 -8.39 14.99
N THR A 23 -11.54 -7.41 14.14
CA THR A 23 -10.50 -6.71 13.38
C THR A 23 -9.70 -5.79 14.28
N ARG A 24 -8.40 -5.71 14.04
CA ARG A 24 -7.46 -4.91 14.83
C ARG A 24 -6.50 -4.13 13.95
N ASP A 25 -5.92 -3.09 14.52
CA ASP A 25 -4.83 -2.37 13.88
C ASP A 25 -3.54 -3.19 13.99
N THR A 26 -2.79 -3.25 12.89
CA THR A 26 -1.53 -3.98 12.82
C THR A 26 -0.44 -3.06 12.29
N ILE A 27 0.63 -2.88 13.07
CA ILE A 27 1.80 -2.13 12.63
C ILE A 27 2.62 -3.03 11.71
N LEU A 28 2.80 -2.61 10.46
CA LEU A 28 3.58 -3.35 9.47
C LEU A 28 5.03 -2.87 9.50
N ILE A 29 5.22 -1.56 9.40
CA ILE A 29 6.53 -0.91 9.46
C ILE A 29 6.45 0.23 10.47
N GLY A 30 7.28 0.18 11.51
CA GLY A 30 7.41 1.26 12.48
C GLY A 30 8.88 1.62 12.65
N GLU A 31 9.17 2.92 12.77
CA GLU A 31 10.54 3.45 12.85
C GLU A 31 11.47 2.92 11.73
N GLY A 32 10.92 2.75 10.52
CA GLY A 32 11.67 2.26 9.36
C GLY A 32 11.97 0.76 9.36
N GLN A 33 11.49 -0.01 10.35
CA GLN A 33 11.72 -1.46 10.46
C GLN A 33 10.43 -2.24 10.25
N LEU A 34 10.53 -3.39 9.58
CA LEU A 34 9.43 -4.35 9.45
C LEU A 34 9.13 -4.95 10.82
N GLN A 35 7.93 -4.71 11.34
CA GLN A 35 7.49 -5.22 12.64
C GLN A 35 6.58 -6.42 12.52
N SER A 36 5.72 -6.45 11.49
CA SER A 36 4.76 -7.54 11.30
C SER A 36 4.36 -7.69 9.84
N LEU A 37 3.74 -8.83 9.55
CA LEU A 37 3.03 -9.11 8.32
C LEU A 37 1.56 -9.38 8.64
N LEU A 38 0.73 -9.44 7.59
CA LEU A 38 -0.68 -9.77 7.75
C LEU A 38 -0.85 -11.29 7.73
N HIS A 39 -1.70 -11.79 8.62
CA HIS A 39 -1.93 -13.21 8.81
C HIS A 39 -3.43 -13.51 8.95
N ASN A 40 -3.78 -14.69 8.47
CA ASN A 40 -5.00 -15.41 8.81
C ASN A 40 -4.67 -16.51 9.84
N SER A 41 -5.67 -17.24 10.33
CA SER A 41 -5.42 -18.28 11.34
C SER A 41 -4.41 -19.34 10.88
N HIS A 42 -4.46 -19.72 9.61
CA HIS A 42 -3.58 -20.75 9.03
C HIS A 42 -2.11 -20.30 9.02
N THR A 43 -1.83 -19.11 8.48
CA THR A 43 -0.46 -18.58 8.40
C THR A 43 0.09 -18.22 9.79
N ALA A 44 -0.75 -17.69 10.67
CA ALA A 44 -0.37 -17.42 12.05
C ALA A 44 0.06 -18.70 12.79
N SER A 45 -0.75 -19.77 12.66
CA SER A 45 -0.42 -21.09 13.21
C SER A 45 0.84 -21.69 12.62
N PHE A 46 1.09 -21.51 11.32
CA PHE A 46 2.30 -22.03 10.65
C PHE A 46 3.58 -21.37 11.19
N PHE A 47 3.55 -20.05 11.41
CA PHE A 47 4.70 -19.31 11.95
C PHE A 47 4.76 -19.28 13.48
N GLY A 48 3.76 -19.83 14.18
CA GLY A 48 3.68 -19.80 15.64
C GLY A 48 3.49 -18.40 16.22
N ILE A 49 2.84 -17.50 15.45
CA ILE A 49 2.59 -16.11 15.82
C ILE A 49 1.10 -15.86 16.03
N GLU A 50 0.76 -14.68 16.54
CA GLU A 50 -0.62 -14.28 16.73
C GLU A 50 -1.32 -13.93 15.39
N ASN A 51 -2.60 -14.29 15.26
CA ASN A 51 -3.39 -13.99 14.07
C ASN A 51 -3.73 -12.51 13.98
N THR A 52 -3.32 -11.78 12.95
CA THR A 52 -3.60 -10.34 12.83
C THR A 52 -5.04 -10.00 12.42
N ALA A 53 -5.93 -11.00 12.28
CA ALA A 53 -7.33 -10.85 11.87
C ALA A 53 -7.47 -10.28 10.45
N ASN A 54 -6.64 -10.80 9.53
CA ASN A 54 -6.64 -10.43 8.12
C ASN A 54 -7.12 -11.57 7.21
N GLY A 55 -7.93 -12.50 7.74
CA GLY A 55 -8.59 -13.53 6.96
C GLY A 55 -9.56 -12.94 5.95
N SER A 56 -9.36 -13.26 4.66
CA SER A 56 -10.19 -12.73 3.57
C SER A 56 -10.65 -13.83 2.63
N ARG A 57 -11.92 -13.77 2.22
CA ARG A 57 -12.49 -14.68 1.22
C ARG A 57 -13.42 -13.94 0.28
N SER A 58 -13.46 -14.38 -0.97
CA SER A 58 -14.53 -14.01 -1.90
C SER A 58 -15.66 -15.03 -1.83
N ALA A 59 -16.83 -14.71 -2.41
CA ALA A 59 -17.99 -15.58 -2.39
C ALA A 59 -17.73 -17.01 -2.93
N LYS A 60 -16.79 -17.15 -3.87
CA LYS A 60 -16.40 -18.43 -4.47
C LYS A 60 -14.92 -18.79 -4.25
N GLY A 61 -14.17 -17.97 -3.50
CA GLY A 61 -12.74 -18.13 -3.31
C GLY A 61 -12.40 -18.82 -2.00
N GLY A 62 -11.24 -19.48 -1.97
CA GLY A 62 -10.63 -19.99 -0.75
C GLY A 62 -10.26 -18.88 0.22
N LEU A 63 -9.93 -19.26 1.45
CA LEU A 63 -9.43 -18.34 2.46
C LEU A 63 -8.01 -17.87 2.07
N GLY A 64 -7.82 -16.56 2.05
CA GLY A 64 -6.53 -15.89 1.86
C GLY A 64 -6.27 -14.86 2.96
N VAL A 65 -5.30 -14.00 2.69
CA VAL A 65 -4.93 -12.86 3.55
C VAL A 65 -5.14 -11.58 2.75
N ALA A 66 -5.80 -10.58 3.33
CA ALA A 66 -5.92 -9.25 2.73
C ALA A 66 -5.82 -8.14 3.78
N GLY A 67 -5.18 -7.04 3.38
CA GLY A 67 -5.20 -5.79 4.16
C GLY A 67 -6.53 -5.07 4.04
N ARG A 68 -6.68 -4.03 4.87
CA ARG A 68 -7.86 -3.21 5.00
C ARG A 68 -7.55 -1.80 4.54
N HIS A 69 -7.08 -0.95 5.45
CA HIS A 69 -6.63 0.39 5.16
C HIS A 69 -5.15 0.47 5.50
N THR A 70 -4.31 0.42 4.47
CA THR A 70 -2.87 0.64 4.64
C THR A 70 -2.60 2.14 4.74
N VAL A 71 -2.22 2.58 5.93
CA VAL A 71 -2.01 4.00 6.26
C VAL A 71 -0.54 4.27 6.58
N ILE A 72 -0.02 5.38 6.06
CA ILE A 72 1.28 5.93 6.46
C ILE A 72 0.98 7.09 7.42
N ALA A 73 1.60 7.08 8.60
CA ALA A 73 1.42 8.15 9.57
C ALA A 73 2.01 9.46 9.05
N ALA A 74 1.42 10.58 9.44
CA ALA A 74 1.97 11.89 9.15
C ALA A 74 3.36 12.05 9.78
N GLY A 75 4.30 12.61 9.01
CA GLY A 75 5.60 13.02 9.54
C GLY A 75 5.52 14.32 10.34
N THR A 76 6.65 14.75 10.88
CA THR A 76 6.76 16.00 11.67
C THR A 76 7.12 17.22 10.83
N SER A 77 7.54 17.03 9.58
CA SER A 77 7.92 18.12 8.69
C SER A 77 6.69 18.92 8.25
N SER A 78 6.86 20.25 8.21
CA SER A 78 5.86 21.16 7.68
C SER A 78 5.80 21.10 6.14
N HIS A 79 4.67 21.51 5.57
CA HIS A 79 4.53 21.61 4.12
C HIS A 79 5.54 22.58 3.50
N ALA A 80 5.88 23.67 4.19
CA ALA A 80 6.85 24.65 3.72
C ALA A 80 8.28 24.07 3.67
N GLU A 81 8.64 23.19 4.62
CA GLU A 81 9.91 22.46 4.59
C GLU A 81 9.92 21.41 3.47
N ALA A 82 8.81 20.71 3.28
CA ALA A 82 8.68 19.67 2.24
C ALA A 82 8.70 20.23 0.81
N THR A 83 8.31 21.49 0.62
CA THR A 83 8.24 22.17 -0.69
C THR A 83 9.32 23.25 -0.86
N ALA A 84 10.33 23.27 0.01
CA ALA A 84 11.43 24.22 -0.12
C ALA A 84 12.30 23.90 -1.34
N GLY A 85 12.49 24.90 -2.21
CA GLY A 85 13.34 24.79 -3.41
C GLY A 85 12.59 24.31 -4.65
N GLU A 86 13.30 23.69 -5.58
CA GLU A 86 12.71 23.07 -6.77
C GLU A 86 12.26 21.65 -6.42
N TYR A 87 10.97 21.36 -6.61
CA TYR A 87 10.39 20.07 -6.27
C TYR A 87 9.41 19.59 -7.34
N LEU A 88 9.15 18.27 -7.32
CA LEU A 88 8.20 17.60 -8.18
C LEU A 88 7.01 17.12 -7.34
N GLU A 89 5.83 17.70 -7.55
CA GLU A 89 4.61 17.22 -6.90
C GLU A 89 3.89 16.19 -7.78
N LEU A 90 3.74 14.98 -7.24
CA LEU A 90 2.95 13.91 -7.85
C LEU A 90 1.55 13.91 -7.22
N VAL A 91 0.59 14.50 -7.93
CA VAL A 91 -0.76 14.71 -7.41
C VAL A 91 -1.66 13.50 -7.68
N GLU A 92 -1.44 12.83 -8.81
CA GLU A 92 -2.29 11.72 -9.23
C GLU A 92 -1.54 10.76 -10.16
N LEU A 93 -1.77 9.46 -9.95
CA LEU A 93 -1.30 8.38 -10.80
C LEU A 93 -2.49 7.84 -11.60
N GLN A 94 -2.66 8.31 -12.83
CA GLN A 94 -3.73 7.83 -13.71
C GLN A 94 -3.21 6.71 -14.62
N GLY A 95 -3.72 5.49 -14.39
CA GLY A 95 -3.49 4.32 -15.23
C GLY A 95 -2.26 3.48 -14.88
N VAL A 96 -2.42 2.48 -14.01
CA VAL A 96 -1.57 1.27 -13.98
C VAL A 96 -2.37 0.04 -13.56
N HIS A 97 -2.90 -0.72 -14.51
CA HIS A 97 -3.32 -2.12 -14.28
C HIS A 97 -3.03 -3.03 -15.49
N SER A 98 -1.84 -2.94 -16.09
CA SER A 98 -1.35 -3.99 -17.00
C SER A 98 0.12 -4.27 -16.71
N GLY A 99 0.37 -5.30 -15.89
CA GLY A 99 1.70 -5.91 -15.76
C GLY A 99 2.34 -5.89 -14.36
N GLN A 100 1.70 -5.36 -13.33
CA GLN A 100 2.24 -5.43 -11.96
C GLN A 100 1.96 -6.81 -11.35
N MET A 101 2.85 -7.78 -11.59
CA MET A 101 2.90 -8.98 -10.78
C MET A 101 3.57 -8.64 -9.45
N ARG A 102 2.82 -8.66 -8.34
CA ARG A 102 3.40 -8.61 -7.00
C ARG A 102 4.01 -9.99 -6.69
N SER A 103 5.21 -10.25 -7.21
CA SER A 103 6.03 -11.37 -6.71
C SER A 103 6.76 -10.91 -5.46
N ALA A 104 6.50 -11.54 -4.32
CA ALA A 104 7.22 -11.30 -3.07
C ALA A 104 8.71 -11.75 -3.13
N VAL A 105 9.14 -12.35 -4.25
CA VAL A 105 10.49 -12.91 -4.44
C VAL A 105 11.41 -11.94 -5.19
N THR A 106 10.88 -10.91 -5.87
CA THR A 106 11.71 -9.98 -6.63
C THR A 106 11.06 -8.60 -6.73
N SER A 107 11.59 -7.61 -6.01
CA SER A 107 11.14 -6.22 -6.09
C SER A 107 11.84 -5.50 -7.24
N HIS A 108 11.27 -5.58 -8.45
CA HIS A 108 11.58 -4.63 -9.53
C HIS A 108 10.30 -3.84 -9.85
N LEU A 109 10.25 -2.59 -9.38
CA LEU A 109 9.20 -1.64 -9.69
C LEU A 109 9.58 -0.90 -10.98
N VAL A 110 8.96 -1.26 -12.10
CA VAL A 110 9.00 -0.45 -13.33
C VAL A 110 7.56 -0.07 -13.68
N PRO A 111 7.02 1.01 -13.10
CA PRO A 111 5.67 1.42 -13.43
C PRO A 111 5.70 2.30 -14.70
N VAL A 112 4.96 1.91 -15.74
CA VAL A 112 4.57 2.85 -16.80
C VAL A 112 3.38 3.62 -16.26
N VAL A 113 3.58 4.89 -15.90
CA VAL A 113 2.53 5.72 -15.31
C VAL A 113 2.43 7.03 -16.07
N SER A 114 1.21 7.45 -16.36
CA SER A 114 0.95 8.85 -16.71
C SER A 114 0.80 9.62 -15.39
N PHE A 115 1.71 10.56 -15.14
CA PHE A 115 1.67 11.41 -13.96
C PHE A 115 1.15 12.80 -14.34
N VAL A 116 0.40 13.43 -13.44
CA VAL A 116 0.22 14.89 -13.49
C VAL A 116 1.29 15.51 -12.60
N VAL A 117 2.13 16.33 -13.20
CA VAL A 117 3.25 17.01 -12.56
C VAL A 117 2.85 18.48 -12.36
N MET A 118 2.86 18.96 -11.12
CA MET A 118 2.79 20.40 -10.87
C MET A 118 4.18 20.92 -10.54
N VAL A 119 4.67 21.85 -11.37
CA VAL A 119 5.89 22.63 -11.10
C VAL A 119 5.48 24.10 -10.99
N ASN A 120 5.81 24.73 -9.85
CA ASN A 120 5.65 26.17 -9.61
C ASN A 120 4.26 26.74 -9.94
N ALA A 121 3.19 26.11 -9.43
CA ALA A 121 1.79 26.54 -9.62
C ALA A 121 1.28 26.57 -11.08
N TYR A 122 2.05 26.04 -12.04
CA TYR A 122 1.59 25.78 -13.39
C TYR A 122 1.34 24.28 -13.56
N LYS A 123 0.10 23.90 -13.89
CA LYS A 123 -0.23 22.53 -14.28
C LYS A 123 0.47 22.22 -15.60
N GLN A 124 1.44 21.30 -15.59
CA GLN A 124 2.05 20.78 -16.80
C GLN A 124 1.81 19.27 -16.88
N TYR A 125 1.23 18.82 -17.98
CA TYR A 125 1.09 17.39 -18.24
C TYR A 125 2.44 16.87 -18.74
N VAL A 126 3.19 16.19 -17.87
CA VAL A 126 4.45 15.55 -18.25
C VAL A 126 4.23 14.04 -18.31
N VAL A 127 4.16 13.50 -19.53
CA VAL A 127 4.15 12.05 -19.75
C VAL A 127 5.60 11.57 -19.85
N LEU A 128 6.13 11.05 -18.74
CA LEU A 128 7.45 10.42 -18.73
C LEU A 128 7.34 9.01 -19.33
N ARG A 129 7.86 8.81 -20.55
CA ARG A 129 8.08 7.47 -21.13
C ARG A 129 9.48 6.99 -20.80
N TRP A 130 9.58 5.96 -19.97
CA TRP A 130 10.86 5.27 -19.77
C TRP A 130 11.16 4.39 -20.99
N PRO A 131 12.31 4.53 -21.67
CA PRO A 131 12.69 3.59 -22.71
C PRO A 131 12.98 2.23 -22.08
N VAL A 132 12.25 1.19 -22.49
CA VAL A 132 12.57 -0.20 -22.15
C VAL A 132 13.92 -0.51 -22.78
N THR A 133 14.99 -0.44 -22.00
CA THR A 133 16.29 -0.97 -22.39
C THR A 133 16.33 -2.43 -21.93
N SER A 134 16.19 -3.35 -22.88
CA SER A 134 16.42 -4.77 -22.64
C SER A 134 17.88 -4.97 -22.25
N ILE A 135 18.14 -5.36 -21.00
CA ILE A 135 19.43 -5.92 -20.60
C ILE A 135 19.33 -7.41 -20.92
N LYS A 136 20.15 -7.87 -21.88
CA LYS A 136 20.31 -9.29 -22.22
C LYS A 136 20.98 -10.06 -21.10
#